data_AF-A0A1M5SM16-F1
#
_entry.id   AF-A0A1M5SM16-F1
#
_cell.length_a   1.000
_cell.length_b   1.000
_cell.length_c   1.000
_cell.angle_alpha   90.00
_cell.angle_beta   90.00
_cell.angle_gamma   90.00
#
_symmetry.space_group_name_H-M   'P 1'
#
loop_
_entity.id
_entity.type
_entity.pdbx_description
1 polymer ?
#
loop_
_entity_poly.entity_id
_entity_poly.type
_entity_poly.pdbx_seq_one_letter_code
_entity_poly.pdbx_strand_id
1 'polypeptide(L)'
;MKQKLLLLCLSLSPIVFYAQKLNKAKNNLKKDSSYKVSYDKIEIEDDQSDKTSSFQHDLAYELIAKPILFITSYVGYGLLVETVMEKEGKHAYMELTPYPYINHLKGDYAFEANEVTFTRFDISNQFLTDQNNTYGNNLNVKFRFLKRASVEYNQLYLLETQKYTSQFFTHDLTANYYRVRTQHLSLHYGLGVSYAYSGVNKAYFTYNTGISYFMNVPLSISLEHRGTPFSVNGIYQTKLNFNYHIHNYVIQAGFNFYNIGNVHYKMFGLGGKIYL
;
A
#
# COMPACT_ATOMS: atom_id res chain seq x y z
N MET A 1 34.59 -36.75 -15.80
CA MET A 1 34.48 -35.30 -16.05
C MET A 1 32.99 -34.97 -16.01
N LYS A 2 32.43 -34.68 -14.84
CA LYS A 2 32.21 -33.36 -14.20
C LYS A 2 31.26 -32.45 -15.00
N GLN A 3 30.24 -31.94 -14.29
CA GLN A 3 29.28 -30.85 -14.59
C GLN A 3 27.93 -31.34 -15.18
N LYS A 4 26.75 -31.08 -14.61
CA LYS A 4 26.29 -30.14 -13.57
C LYS A 4 25.08 -30.74 -12.83
N LEU A 5 25.27 -31.00 -11.53
CA LEU A 5 24.21 -31.17 -10.55
C LEU A 5 23.91 -29.77 -9.99
N LEU A 6 22.80 -29.14 -10.37
CA LEU A 6 22.36 -27.88 -9.77
C LEU A 6 20.87 -27.64 -10.02
N LEU A 7 20.03 -28.05 -9.07
CA LEU A 7 18.85 -27.31 -8.59
C LEU A 7 18.09 -28.20 -7.58
N LEU A 8 18.69 -28.38 -6.39
CA LEU A 8 17.98 -28.86 -5.21
C LEU A 8 18.27 -27.88 -4.06
N CYS A 9 17.63 -26.73 -4.12
CA CYS A 9 17.50 -25.78 -3.02
C CYS A 9 16.08 -25.22 -3.04
N LEU A 10 15.10 -26.11 -3.00
CA LEU A 10 13.77 -25.78 -2.51
C LEU A 10 13.83 -25.92 -0.99
N SER A 11 14.07 -24.76 -0.38
CA SER A 11 13.96 -24.42 1.04
C SER A 11 13.13 -25.38 1.88
N LEU A 12 13.80 -26.20 2.68
CA LEU A 12 13.28 -26.69 3.95
C LEU A 12 13.17 -25.49 4.89
N SER A 13 12.04 -24.79 4.87
CA SER A 13 11.68 -23.89 5.96
C SER A 13 11.28 -24.74 7.17
N PRO A 14 11.82 -24.50 8.37
CA PRO A 14 11.33 -25.18 9.57
C PRO A 14 9.84 -24.85 9.74
N ILE A 15 9.02 -25.89 9.91
CA ILE A 15 7.62 -25.77 10.31
C ILE A 15 7.63 -25.28 11.76
N VAL A 16 7.73 -23.96 11.93
CA VAL A 16 7.49 -23.34 13.22
C VAL A 16 5.99 -23.38 13.42
N PHE A 17 5.54 -24.05 14.49
CA PHE A 17 4.16 -23.98 14.96
C PHE A 17 3.86 -22.53 15.37
N TYR A 18 3.34 -21.74 14.43
CA TYR A 18 2.99 -20.34 14.68
C TYR A 18 1.76 -20.27 15.58
N ALA A 19 1.92 -19.67 16.76
CA ALA A 19 0.78 -19.11 17.47
C ALA A 19 0.09 -18.07 16.55
N GLN A 20 -1.23 -18.15 16.43
CA GLN A 20 -2.07 -17.43 15.45
C GLN A 20 -1.68 -15.96 15.32
N LYS A 21 -1.10 -15.60 14.16
CA LYS A 21 -0.57 -14.26 13.91
C LYS A 21 -1.68 -13.22 14.02
N LEU A 22 -2.87 -13.52 13.51
CA LEU A 22 -3.99 -12.57 13.45
C LEU A 22 -4.61 -12.28 14.80
N ASN A 23 -4.71 -13.27 15.68
CA ASN A 23 -5.16 -13.03 17.05
C ASN A 23 -4.13 -12.22 17.84
N LYS A 24 -2.83 -12.47 17.65
CA LYS A 24 -1.76 -11.64 18.21
C LYS A 24 -1.84 -10.19 17.71
N ALA A 25 -2.00 -10.00 16.41
CA ALA A 25 -2.15 -8.69 15.78
C ALA A 25 -3.32 -7.90 16.41
N LYS A 26 -4.50 -8.52 16.49
CA LYS A 26 -5.70 -7.94 17.09
C LYS A 26 -5.48 -7.58 18.56
N ASN A 27 -4.87 -8.47 19.34
CA ASN A 27 -4.61 -8.21 20.76
C ASN A 27 -3.62 -7.04 20.95
N ASN A 28 -2.62 -6.91 20.07
CA ASN A 28 -1.70 -5.79 20.12
C ASN A 28 -2.35 -4.46 19.71
N LEU A 29 -3.25 -4.46 18.72
CA LEU A 29 -4.06 -3.27 18.38
C LEU A 29 -4.97 -2.81 19.54
N LYS A 30 -5.46 -3.76 20.36
CA LYS A 30 -6.28 -3.44 21.52
C LYS A 30 -5.51 -2.79 22.65
N LYS A 31 -4.21 -3.08 22.79
CA LYS A 31 -3.38 -2.46 23.82
C LYS A 31 -3.27 -0.97 23.53
N ASP A 32 -3.66 -0.15 24.49
CA ASP A 32 -3.40 1.29 24.40
C ASP A 32 -1.90 1.51 24.54
N SER A 33 -1.28 1.98 23.48
CA SER A 33 0.10 2.45 23.54
C SER A 33 0.08 3.82 24.22
N SER A 34 0.10 3.84 25.55
CA SER A 34 0.58 5.02 26.26
C SER A 34 2.03 5.22 25.84
N TYR A 35 2.35 6.34 25.18
CA TYR A 35 3.72 6.83 25.14
C TYR A 35 4.12 7.11 26.60
N LYS A 36 4.69 6.11 27.28
CA LYS A 36 5.38 6.35 28.54
C LYS A 36 6.67 7.08 28.17
N VAL A 37 6.65 8.41 28.26
CA VAL A 37 7.88 9.18 28.37
C VAL A 37 8.42 8.89 29.77
N SER A 38 9.15 7.79 29.93
CA SER A 38 10.00 7.59 31.10
C SER A 38 11.22 8.47 30.90
N TYR A 39 11.30 9.55 31.68
CA TYR A 39 12.58 10.18 31.96
C TYR A 39 13.28 9.31 33.00
N ASP A 40 13.94 8.24 32.57
CA ASP A 40 14.76 7.43 33.47
C ASP A 40 16.21 7.37 33.00
N LYS A 41 17.08 7.58 33.98
CA LYS A 41 18.53 7.64 33.90
C LYS A 41 19.09 6.41 33.20
N ILE A 42 20.16 6.64 32.45
CA ILE A 42 21.01 5.60 31.87
C ILE A 42 21.66 4.83 33.01
N GLU A 43 21.10 3.70 33.39
CA GLU A 43 21.83 2.59 33.99
C GLU A 43 21.92 1.49 32.93
N ILE A 44 23.17 1.11 32.63
CA ILE A 44 23.52 0.10 31.64
C ILE A 44 23.40 -1.26 32.33
N GLU A 45 22.29 -1.95 32.12
CA GLU A 45 22.21 -3.41 32.32
C GLU A 45 22.14 -4.10 30.95
N ASP A 46 23.08 -5.02 30.78
CA ASP A 46 23.38 -5.74 29.55
C ASP A 46 22.38 -6.90 29.40
N ASP A 47 21.22 -6.62 28.81
CA ASP A 47 20.17 -7.61 28.61
C ASP A 47 20.26 -8.20 27.18
N GLN A 48 20.82 -9.40 27.09
CA GLN A 48 20.85 -10.21 25.88
C GLN A 48 19.43 -10.64 25.50
N SER A 49 18.73 -9.82 24.71
CA SER A 49 17.48 -10.22 24.04
C SER A 49 17.77 -10.69 22.62
N ASP A 50 17.42 -11.94 22.31
CA ASP A 50 17.46 -12.54 20.97
C ASP A 50 16.67 -11.72 19.94
N LYS A 51 17.36 -10.81 19.23
CA LYS A 51 16.82 -10.07 18.09
C LYS A 51 16.82 -10.95 16.85
N THR A 52 15.81 -11.82 16.75
CA THR A 52 15.44 -12.42 15.46
C THR A 52 14.44 -11.53 14.71
N SER A 53 14.80 -10.25 14.49
CA SER A 53 14.09 -9.41 13.53
C SER A 53 14.47 -9.89 12.13
N SER A 54 13.54 -10.57 11.46
CA SER A 54 13.80 -11.19 10.17
C SER A 54 14.19 -10.14 9.12
N PHE A 55 15.43 -10.21 8.68
CA PHE A 55 16.11 -9.43 7.63
C PHE A 55 15.23 -8.95 6.47
N GLN A 56 14.22 -9.72 6.04
CA GLN A 56 13.35 -9.34 4.91
C GLN A 56 12.31 -8.25 5.22
N HIS A 57 11.98 -8.00 6.49
CA HIS A 57 10.99 -6.98 6.87
C HIS A 57 11.61 -5.57 6.91
N ASP A 58 12.85 -5.45 7.40
CA ASP A 58 13.64 -4.24 7.23
C ASP A 58 13.73 -3.87 5.76
N LEU A 59 13.88 -4.83 4.85
CA LEU A 59 13.93 -4.56 3.42
C LEU A 59 12.61 -3.96 2.87
N ALA A 60 11.43 -4.41 3.28
CA ALA A 60 10.18 -3.83 2.77
C ALA A 60 9.97 -2.39 3.26
N TYR A 61 10.29 -2.11 4.53
CA TYR A 61 10.22 -0.75 5.03
C TYR A 61 11.31 0.13 4.41
N GLU A 62 12.58 -0.31 4.45
CA GLU A 62 13.73 0.47 3.98
C GLU A 62 13.80 0.64 2.46
N LEU A 63 13.44 -0.38 1.67
CA LEU A 63 13.52 -0.32 0.20
C LEU A 63 12.25 0.18 -0.46
N ILE A 64 11.10 0.08 0.20
CA ILE A 64 9.81 0.36 -0.44
C ILE A 64 9.07 1.49 0.28
N ALA A 65 8.71 1.32 1.55
CA ALA A 65 7.88 2.30 2.27
C ALA A 65 8.62 3.62 2.55
N LYS A 66 9.87 3.56 3.00
CA LYS A 66 10.68 4.73 3.35
C LYS A 66 11.01 5.60 2.13
N PRO A 67 11.40 5.07 0.96
CA PRO A 67 11.60 5.89 -0.23
C PRO A 67 10.32 6.57 -0.72
N ILE A 68 9.16 5.89 -0.74
CA ILE A 68 7.91 6.54 -1.15
C ILE A 68 7.50 7.63 -0.16
N LEU A 69 7.64 7.40 1.14
CA LEU A 69 7.41 8.41 2.17
C LEU A 69 8.37 9.59 2.03
N PHE A 70 9.65 9.34 1.73
CA PHE A 70 10.63 10.39 1.50
C PHE A 70 10.29 11.22 0.26
N ILE A 71 9.99 10.58 -0.88
CA ILE A 71 9.63 11.28 -2.12
C ILE A 71 8.35 12.09 -1.90
N THR A 72 7.33 11.49 -1.29
CA THR A 72 6.04 12.15 -1.06
C THR A 72 6.15 13.27 -0.04
N SER A 73 6.95 13.12 1.02
CA SER A 73 7.23 14.20 1.98
C SER A 73 8.08 15.30 1.38
N TYR A 74 9.09 15.00 0.56
CA TYR A 74 9.90 16.03 -0.12
C TYR A 74 9.06 16.82 -1.13
N VAL A 75 8.28 16.13 -1.96
CA VAL A 75 7.36 16.73 -2.94
C VAL A 75 6.18 17.44 -2.26
N GLY A 76 5.73 16.93 -1.11
CA GLY A 76 4.64 17.49 -0.32
C GLY A 76 5.04 18.69 0.54
N TYR A 77 6.20 18.64 1.21
CA TYR A 77 6.73 19.69 2.08
C TYR A 77 7.22 20.90 1.27
N GLY A 78 7.70 20.68 0.03
CA GLY A 78 8.04 21.79 -0.84
C GLY A 78 6.83 22.68 -1.17
N LEU A 79 5.65 22.08 -1.42
CA LEU A 79 4.48 22.75 -2.02
C LEU A 79 3.20 21.93 -1.71
N LEU A 80 2.64 22.06 -0.50
CA LEU A 80 1.41 21.37 -0.04
C LEU A 80 0.23 21.52 -1.02
N VAL A 81 0.25 22.58 -1.81
CA VAL A 81 -0.62 22.81 -2.96
C VAL A 81 0.26 23.41 -4.06
N GLU A 82 -0.12 23.24 -5.33
CA GLU A 82 0.60 23.90 -6.42
C GLU A 82 0.71 25.40 -6.18
N THR A 83 1.91 25.94 -6.38
CA THR A 83 2.13 27.39 -6.26
C THR A 83 1.77 28.11 -7.54
N VAL A 84 1.57 29.44 -7.46
CA VAL A 84 1.22 30.28 -8.61
C VAL A 84 2.24 30.14 -9.74
N MET A 85 3.52 29.92 -9.42
CA MET A 85 4.60 29.72 -10.38
C MET A 85 4.50 28.41 -11.18
N GLU A 86 3.76 27.43 -10.66
CA GLU A 86 3.55 26.13 -11.34
C GLU A 86 2.32 26.14 -12.27
N LYS A 87 1.48 27.19 -12.19
CA LYS A 87 0.30 27.33 -13.06
C LYS A 87 0.65 27.54 -14.53
N GLU A 88 1.84 28.06 -14.82
CA GLU A 88 2.31 28.28 -16.19
C GLU A 88 2.95 27.02 -16.80
N GLY A 89 3.19 25.98 -15.99
CA GLY A 89 3.79 24.73 -16.42
C GLY A 89 2.80 23.73 -17.04
N LYS A 90 3.33 22.78 -17.81
CA LYS A 90 2.53 21.71 -18.46
C LYS A 90 1.67 20.89 -17.49
N HIS A 91 2.07 20.77 -16.21
CA HIS A 91 1.31 20.07 -15.17
C HIS A 91 -0.05 20.68 -14.87
N ALA A 92 -0.19 22.01 -14.99
CA ALA A 92 -1.44 22.70 -14.73
C ALA A 92 -2.55 22.27 -15.69
N TYR A 93 -2.16 21.93 -16.92
CA TYR A 93 -3.03 21.57 -18.05
C TYR A 93 -3.23 20.06 -18.22
N MET A 94 -2.67 19.24 -17.34
CA MET A 94 -2.86 17.79 -17.39
C MET A 94 -4.30 17.42 -17.02
N GLU A 95 -4.94 16.67 -17.90
CA GLU A 95 -6.33 16.23 -17.78
C GLU A 95 -6.39 14.73 -17.49
N LEU A 96 -7.41 14.31 -16.75
CA LEU A 96 -7.61 12.92 -16.37
C LEU A 96 -8.14 12.14 -17.58
N THR A 97 -7.50 11.04 -17.92
CA THR A 97 -7.94 10.16 -19.01
C THR A 97 -9.06 9.22 -18.52
N PRO A 98 -10.01 8.82 -19.39
CA PRO A 98 -11.02 7.82 -19.04
C PRO A 98 -10.42 6.50 -18.54
N TYR A 99 -9.28 6.09 -19.09
CA TYR A 99 -8.43 5.01 -18.57
C TYR A 99 -7.01 5.14 -19.16
N PRO A 100 -5.98 4.56 -18.52
CA PRO A 100 -4.62 4.55 -19.07
C PRO A 100 -4.50 3.82 -20.40
N TYR A 101 -3.62 4.28 -21.29
CA TYR A 101 -3.39 3.68 -22.63
C TYR A 101 -4.51 3.89 -23.65
N ILE A 102 -5.48 4.77 -23.36
CA ILE A 102 -6.49 5.19 -24.33
C ILE A 102 -5.84 5.95 -25.50
N ASN A 103 -6.15 5.59 -26.75
CA ASN A 103 -5.61 6.25 -27.95
C ASN A 103 -4.09 6.48 -27.94
N HIS A 104 -3.32 5.51 -27.43
CA HIS A 104 -1.86 5.58 -27.24
C HIS A 104 -1.37 6.60 -26.19
N LEU A 105 -2.28 7.29 -25.49
CA LEU A 105 -1.96 8.17 -24.37
C LEU A 105 -1.57 7.34 -23.16
N LYS A 106 -0.42 7.67 -22.58
CA LYS A 106 0.12 6.89 -21.47
C LYS A 106 -0.45 7.44 -20.17
N GLY A 107 -0.76 6.51 -19.26
CA GLY A 107 -1.09 6.83 -17.87
C GLY A 107 -2.43 7.49 -17.61
N ASP A 108 -2.60 7.89 -16.35
CA ASP A 108 -3.83 8.50 -15.84
C ASP A 108 -4.05 9.93 -16.34
N TYR A 109 -2.99 10.60 -16.82
CA TYR A 109 -3.03 12.01 -17.16
C TYR A 109 -2.44 12.26 -18.55
N ALA A 110 -3.09 13.10 -19.34
CA ALA A 110 -2.61 13.49 -20.65
C ALA A 110 -2.73 15.01 -20.86
N PHE A 111 -1.89 15.52 -21.75
CA PHE A 111 -1.95 16.89 -22.25
C PHE A 111 -2.54 16.84 -23.66
N GLU A 112 -3.49 17.71 -23.97
CA GLU A 112 -4.16 17.79 -25.28
C GLU A 112 -4.73 16.44 -25.76
N ALA A 113 -5.42 15.73 -24.88
CA ALA A 113 -6.07 14.48 -25.23
C ALA A 113 -7.42 14.73 -25.91
N ASN A 114 -7.70 14.01 -26.99
CA ASN A 114 -9.01 14.03 -27.65
C ASN A 114 -10.12 13.50 -26.74
N GLU A 115 -9.77 12.64 -25.78
CA GLU A 115 -10.69 12.02 -24.83
C GLU A 115 -10.21 12.25 -23.40
N VAL A 116 -11.00 13.01 -22.64
CA VAL A 116 -10.74 13.37 -21.24
C VAL A 116 -12.00 13.18 -20.43
N THR A 117 -11.83 12.92 -19.14
CA THR A 117 -12.95 12.83 -18.20
C THR A 117 -12.73 13.76 -17.01
N PHE A 118 -13.82 14.32 -16.49
CA PHE A 118 -13.80 15.12 -15.27
C PHE A 118 -13.80 14.24 -14.01
N THR A 119 -14.41 13.06 -14.10
CA THR A 119 -14.56 12.10 -13.01
C THR A 119 -14.31 10.68 -13.47
N ARG A 120 -13.79 9.83 -12.58
CA ARG A 120 -13.55 8.42 -12.88
C ARG A 120 -13.65 7.57 -11.62
N PHE A 121 -14.26 6.40 -11.72
CA PHE A 121 -14.21 5.39 -10.68
C PHE A 121 -13.19 4.32 -11.04
N ASP A 122 -12.17 4.14 -10.20
CA ASP A 122 -11.26 3.01 -10.28
C ASP A 122 -11.71 1.98 -9.24
N ILE A 123 -12.23 0.83 -9.67
CA ILE A 123 -12.66 -0.26 -8.79
C ILE A 123 -11.70 -1.41 -8.97
N SER A 124 -11.08 -1.88 -7.88
CA SER A 124 -10.18 -3.04 -7.93
C SER A 124 -10.42 -4.01 -6.79
N ASN A 125 -10.23 -5.28 -7.07
CA ASN A 125 -10.29 -6.33 -6.08
C ASN A 125 -9.08 -7.27 -6.25
N GLN A 126 -8.42 -7.61 -5.13
CA GLN A 126 -7.30 -8.54 -5.11
C GLN A 126 -7.54 -9.65 -4.08
N PHE A 127 -7.36 -10.88 -4.51
CA PHE A 127 -7.25 -12.02 -3.61
C PHE A 127 -5.82 -12.12 -3.11
N LEU A 128 -5.67 -12.31 -1.80
CA LEU A 128 -4.40 -12.32 -1.10
C LEU A 128 -4.15 -13.69 -0.52
N THR A 129 -2.91 -14.15 -0.59
CA THR A 129 -2.48 -15.40 0.04
C THR A 129 -1.07 -15.28 0.60
N ASP A 130 -0.82 -15.92 1.74
CA ASP A 130 0.49 -16.09 2.36
C ASP A 130 0.82 -17.59 2.46
N GLN A 131 2.10 -17.92 2.55
CA GLN A 131 2.63 -19.26 2.84
C GLN A 131 2.11 -19.86 4.15
N ASN A 132 1.59 -19.03 5.06
CA ASN A 132 1.13 -19.44 6.40
C ASN A 132 -0.37 -19.78 6.48
N ASN A 133 -1.04 -20.14 5.37
CA ASN A 133 -2.49 -20.39 5.32
C ASN A 133 -3.33 -19.18 5.79
N THR A 134 -2.86 -17.98 5.47
CA THR A 134 -3.63 -16.74 5.63
C THR A 134 -4.12 -16.31 4.27
N TYR A 135 -5.43 -16.17 4.14
CA TYR A 135 -6.11 -15.69 2.95
C TYR A 135 -6.65 -14.30 3.19
N GLY A 136 -6.87 -13.55 2.12
CA GLY A 136 -7.45 -12.25 2.24
C GLY A 136 -8.11 -11.76 0.97
N ASN A 137 -8.85 -10.67 1.12
CA ASN A 137 -9.41 -9.93 0.02
C ASN A 137 -9.16 -8.43 0.27
N ASN A 138 -8.69 -7.73 -0.75
CA ASN A 138 -8.54 -6.29 -0.73
C ASN A 138 -9.43 -5.69 -1.81
N LEU A 139 -10.51 -5.03 -1.40
CA LEU A 139 -11.37 -4.22 -2.27
C LEU A 139 -10.93 -2.76 -2.15
N ASN A 140 -10.74 -2.10 -3.28
CA ASN A 140 -10.40 -0.69 -3.34
C ASN A 140 -11.30 0.01 -4.36
N VAL A 141 -11.90 1.13 -3.95
CA VAL A 141 -12.76 1.96 -4.78
C VAL A 141 -12.24 3.39 -4.69
N LYS A 142 -11.86 3.96 -5.82
CA LYS A 142 -11.31 5.31 -5.91
C LYS A 142 -12.18 6.16 -6.81
N PHE A 143 -12.80 7.18 -6.26
CA PHE A 143 -13.49 8.21 -7.02
C PHE A 143 -12.56 9.39 -7.26
N ARG A 144 -12.12 9.59 -8.51
CA ARG A 144 -11.29 10.71 -8.94
C ARG A 144 -12.15 11.85 -9.46
N PHE A 145 -11.83 13.08 -9.09
CA PHE A 145 -12.56 14.30 -9.49
C PHE A 145 -11.63 15.52 -9.51
N LEU A 146 -12.10 16.62 -10.12
CA LEU A 146 -11.38 17.90 -10.18
C LEU A 146 -9.95 17.80 -10.75
N LYS A 147 -9.65 16.80 -11.58
CA LYS A 147 -8.33 16.47 -12.16
C LYS A 147 -7.21 16.18 -11.14
N ARG A 148 -7.44 16.40 -9.84
CA ARG A 148 -6.40 16.52 -8.81
C ARG A 148 -6.76 15.81 -7.52
N ALA A 149 -8.02 15.48 -7.32
CA ALA A 149 -8.50 14.93 -6.06
C ALA A 149 -9.03 13.51 -6.27
N SER A 150 -8.95 12.71 -5.22
CA SER A 150 -9.76 11.51 -5.12
C SER A 150 -10.25 11.27 -3.72
N VAL A 151 -11.38 10.58 -3.61
CA VAL A 151 -11.80 9.91 -2.39
C VAL A 151 -11.62 8.42 -2.63
N GLU A 152 -10.92 7.75 -1.72
CA GLU A 152 -10.59 6.34 -1.81
C GLU A 152 -11.14 5.60 -0.60
N TYR A 153 -11.90 4.54 -0.87
CA TYR A 153 -12.33 3.57 0.11
C TYR A 153 -11.57 2.26 -0.10
N ASN A 154 -10.89 1.78 0.93
CA ASN A 154 -10.18 0.51 0.91
C ASN A 154 -10.70 -0.40 2.01
N GLN A 155 -10.97 -1.64 1.65
CA GLN A 155 -11.48 -2.67 2.52
C GLN A 155 -10.54 -3.88 2.46
N LEU A 156 -9.91 -4.19 3.59
CA LEU A 156 -9.03 -5.36 3.72
C LEU A 156 -9.67 -6.36 4.68
N TYR A 157 -9.88 -7.57 4.17
CA TYR A 157 -10.29 -8.74 4.91
C TYR A 157 -9.14 -9.74 4.96
N LEU A 158 -8.84 -10.27 6.15
CA LEU A 158 -7.88 -11.35 6.36
C LEU A 158 -8.52 -12.48 7.16
N LEU A 159 -8.20 -13.70 6.78
CA LEU A 159 -8.68 -14.96 7.36
C LEU A 159 -7.50 -15.90 7.57
N GLU A 160 -7.30 -16.39 8.78
CA GLU A 160 -6.28 -17.37 9.14
C GLU A 160 -6.96 -18.68 9.56
N THR A 161 -6.65 -19.79 8.88
CA THR A 161 -7.39 -21.07 9.00
C THR A 161 -6.61 -22.21 9.71
N GLN A 162 -5.49 -21.92 10.38
CA GLN A 162 -4.63 -22.98 10.94
C GLN A 162 -5.28 -23.87 12.02
N LYS A 163 -5.46 -23.36 13.25
CA LYS A 163 -5.94 -24.15 14.41
C LYS A 163 -7.33 -23.74 14.92
N TYR A 164 -7.67 -22.47 14.76
CA TYR A 164 -8.98 -21.87 14.93
C TYR A 164 -9.10 -20.76 13.90
N THR A 165 -10.30 -20.54 13.37
CA THR A 165 -10.56 -19.49 12.40
C THR A 165 -10.45 -18.12 13.07
N SER A 166 -9.45 -17.33 12.68
CA SER A 166 -9.36 -15.92 13.07
C SER A 166 -9.60 -15.04 11.85
N GLN A 167 -10.36 -13.96 12.06
CA GLN A 167 -10.66 -12.98 11.03
C GLN A 167 -10.31 -11.57 11.50
N PHE A 168 -9.94 -10.75 10.52
CA PHE A 168 -9.61 -9.34 10.69
C PHE A 168 -10.16 -8.53 9.53
N PHE A 169 -10.64 -7.34 9.86
CA PHE A 169 -11.34 -6.48 8.92
C PHE A 169 -10.91 -5.04 9.15
N THR A 170 -10.54 -4.34 8.09
CA THR A 170 -10.23 -2.90 8.13
C THR A 170 -10.93 -2.17 7.00
N HIS A 171 -11.43 -0.99 7.34
CA HIS A 171 -12.01 -0.04 6.41
C HIS A 171 -11.19 1.25 6.47
N ASP A 172 -10.67 1.69 5.35
CA ASP A 172 -9.97 2.96 5.22
C ASP A 172 -10.76 3.88 4.29
N LEU A 173 -10.90 5.14 4.68
CA LEU A 173 -11.47 6.20 3.85
C LEU A 173 -10.47 7.36 3.81
N THR A 174 -9.93 7.66 2.63
CA THR A 174 -8.92 8.73 2.46
C THR A 174 -9.30 9.71 1.37
N ALA A 175 -9.03 10.99 1.62
CA ALA A 175 -9.04 12.05 0.62
C ALA A 175 -7.61 12.27 0.15
N ASN A 176 -7.37 12.13 -1.15
CA ASN A 176 -6.05 12.17 -1.75
C ASN A 176 -5.93 13.33 -2.74
N TYR A 177 -4.73 13.90 -2.82
CA TYR A 177 -4.35 14.95 -3.74
C TYR A 177 -3.22 14.45 -4.66
N TYR A 178 -3.43 14.53 -5.96
CA TYR A 178 -2.50 14.13 -7.01
C TYR A 178 -1.56 15.28 -7.35
N ARG A 179 -0.36 15.22 -6.79
CA ARG A 179 0.65 16.28 -6.91
C ARG A 179 1.46 16.18 -8.20
N VAL A 180 1.94 14.99 -8.54
CA VAL A 180 2.65 14.77 -9.82
C VAL A 180 1.68 14.11 -10.77
N ARG A 181 1.50 14.76 -11.92
CA ARG A 181 0.56 14.36 -12.97
C ARG A 181 1.28 14.48 -14.30
N THR A 182 1.77 13.37 -14.83
CA THR A 182 2.35 13.27 -16.17
C THR A 182 1.81 12.03 -16.86
N GLN A 183 2.05 11.92 -18.17
CA GLN A 183 1.70 10.73 -18.96
C GLN A 183 2.37 9.45 -18.44
N HIS A 184 3.55 9.56 -17.83
CA HIS A 184 4.29 8.40 -17.35
C HIS A 184 4.21 8.19 -15.84
N LEU A 185 3.89 9.23 -15.08
CA LEU A 185 4.02 9.21 -13.64
C LEU A 185 2.84 9.91 -12.98
N SER A 186 2.23 9.24 -12.03
CA SER A 186 1.26 9.83 -11.11
C SER A 186 1.76 9.65 -9.68
N LEU A 187 1.67 10.71 -8.88
CA LEU A 187 1.99 10.68 -7.45
C LEU A 187 0.88 11.38 -6.69
N HIS A 188 0.41 10.73 -5.63
CA HIS A 188 -0.56 11.32 -4.70
C HIS A 188 -0.16 11.09 -3.25
N TYR A 189 -0.66 11.97 -2.40
CA TYR A 189 -0.69 11.80 -0.96
C TYR A 189 -2.07 12.20 -0.44
N GLY A 190 -2.45 11.69 0.72
CA GLY A 190 -3.79 11.85 1.25
C GLY A 190 -3.88 11.53 2.72
N LEU A 191 -4.98 11.97 3.33
CA LEU A 191 -5.27 11.82 4.74
C LEU A 191 -6.70 11.30 4.90
N GLY A 192 -6.97 10.66 6.03
CA GLY A 192 -8.30 10.11 6.28
C GLY A 192 -8.39 9.35 7.58
N VAL A 193 -9.33 8.40 7.61
CA VAL A 193 -9.60 7.56 8.77
C VAL A 193 -9.55 6.08 8.41
N SER A 194 -9.11 5.26 9.35
CA SER A 194 -9.11 3.81 9.28
C SER A 194 -9.91 3.26 10.46
N TYR A 195 -10.73 2.24 10.24
CA TYR A 195 -11.47 1.55 11.27
C TYR A 195 -11.15 0.06 11.26
N ALA A 196 -10.56 -0.43 12.34
CA ALA A 196 -10.23 -1.83 12.54
C ALA A 196 -11.36 -2.53 13.30
N TYR A 197 -12.05 -3.45 12.62
CA TYR A 197 -13.15 -4.24 13.15
C TYR A 197 -12.67 -5.66 13.56
N SER A 198 -13.59 -6.60 13.76
CA SER A 198 -13.35 -7.97 14.22
C SER A 198 -12.86 -8.06 15.66
N GLY A 199 -13.46 -7.25 16.54
CA GLY A 199 -13.20 -7.28 17.98
C GLY A 199 -12.07 -6.38 18.45
N VAL A 200 -11.40 -5.65 17.55
CA VAL A 200 -10.52 -4.52 17.90
C VAL A 200 -11.35 -3.27 18.16
N ASN A 201 -12.26 -2.93 17.25
CA ASN A 201 -13.21 -1.81 17.31
C ASN A 201 -12.53 -0.46 17.62
N LYS A 202 -11.46 -0.16 16.88
CA LYS A 202 -10.70 1.10 17.03
C LYS A 202 -10.64 1.86 15.72
N ALA A 203 -10.83 3.17 15.81
CA ALA A 203 -10.59 4.11 14.72
C ALA A 203 -9.18 4.71 14.85
N TYR A 204 -8.55 4.96 13.72
CA TYR A 204 -7.24 5.60 13.61
C TYR A 204 -7.34 6.71 12.58
N PHE A 205 -6.58 7.78 12.79
CA PHE A 205 -6.21 8.62 11.67
C PHE A 205 -5.29 7.83 10.74
N THR A 206 -5.38 8.06 9.43
CA THR A 206 -4.55 7.37 8.44
C THR A 206 -4.08 8.33 7.37
N TYR A 207 -2.89 8.07 6.84
CA TYR A 207 -2.39 8.73 5.64
C TYR A 207 -2.23 7.71 4.52
N ASN A 208 -2.33 8.18 3.29
CA ASN A 208 -2.15 7.38 2.09
C ASN A 208 -1.16 8.08 1.17
N THR A 209 -0.26 7.32 0.56
CA THR A 209 0.68 7.82 -0.44
C THR A 209 0.79 6.79 -1.55
N GLY A 210 0.85 7.24 -2.79
CA GLY A 210 0.94 6.31 -3.90
C GLY A 210 1.61 6.92 -5.11
N ILE A 211 2.38 6.09 -5.79
CA ILE A 211 3.08 6.41 -7.03
C ILE A 211 2.76 5.34 -8.06
N SER A 212 2.39 5.74 -9.28
CA SER A 212 2.22 4.82 -10.40
C SER A 212 3.05 5.28 -11.58
N TYR A 213 3.86 4.37 -12.12
CA TYR A 213 4.67 4.56 -13.31
C TYR A 213 4.11 3.73 -14.47
N PHE A 214 3.85 4.38 -15.60
CA PHE A 214 3.29 3.81 -16.82
C PHE A 214 4.39 3.67 -17.88
N MET A 215 4.60 2.46 -18.38
CA MET A 215 5.63 2.17 -19.39
C MET A 215 5.13 2.52 -20.81
N ASN A 216 6.02 2.40 -21.80
CA ASN A 216 5.65 2.56 -23.23
C ASN A 216 4.84 1.38 -23.77
N VAL A 217 4.83 0.26 -23.07
CA VAL A 217 3.94 -0.88 -23.28
C VAL A 217 2.78 -0.78 -22.28
N PRO A 218 1.64 -1.47 -22.47
CA PRO A 218 0.47 -1.42 -21.58
C PRO A 218 0.71 -2.12 -20.23
N LEU A 219 1.86 -1.83 -19.60
CA LEU A 219 2.30 -2.27 -18.30
C LEU A 219 2.57 -1.05 -17.42
N SER A 220 2.14 -1.13 -16.17
CA SER A 220 2.48 -0.12 -15.16
C SER A 220 2.89 -0.78 -13.86
N ILE A 221 3.70 -0.07 -13.10
CA ILE A 221 4.08 -0.44 -11.74
C ILE A 221 3.47 0.61 -10.82
N SER A 222 2.73 0.15 -9.81
CA SER A 222 2.15 1.03 -8.80
C SER A 222 2.61 0.61 -7.41
N LEU A 223 3.07 1.58 -6.64
CA LEU A 223 3.43 1.42 -5.24
C LEU A 223 2.51 2.29 -4.40
N GLU A 224 1.84 1.69 -3.42
CA GLU A 224 0.92 2.36 -2.51
C GLU A 224 1.33 2.06 -1.06
N HIS A 225 1.32 3.08 -0.21
CA HIS A 225 1.60 2.96 1.21
C HIS A 225 0.55 3.71 2.03
N ARG A 226 -0.13 2.99 2.91
CA ARG A 226 -1.09 3.52 3.89
C ARG A 226 -0.58 3.24 5.30
N GLY A 227 -0.69 4.21 6.19
CA GLY A 227 -0.22 4.06 7.56
C GLY A 227 -1.03 4.88 8.56
N THR A 228 -1.12 4.36 9.79
CA THR A 228 -1.63 5.12 10.93
C THR A 228 -0.49 5.90 11.58
N PRO A 229 -0.46 7.24 11.54
CA PRO A 229 0.61 7.99 12.17
C PRO A 229 0.50 7.93 13.69
N PHE A 230 1.63 8.14 14.37
CA PHE A 230 1.73 8.27 15.83
C PHE A 230 1.23 7.05 16.66
N SER A 231 1.17 5.86 16.05
CA SER A 231 0.83 4.61 16.75
C SER A 231 1.95 3.58 16.59
N VAL A 232 2.55 3.18 17.73
CA VAL A 232 3.58 2.12 17.79
C VAL A 232 2.98 0.77 17.41
N ASN A 233 1.71 0.53 17.76
CA ASN A 233 0.94 -0.66 17.37
C ASN A 233 -0.04 -0.30 16.24
N GLY A 234 0.43 0.43 15.24
CA GLY A 234 -0.40 0.91 14.14
C GLY A 234 -0.81 -0.16 13.13
N ILE A 235 -1.47 0.30 12.07
CA ILE A 235 -1.77 -0.47 10.86
C ILE A 235 -1.03 0.19 9.72
N TYR A 236 -0.13 -0.56 9.09
CA TYR A 236 0.64 -0.14 7.93
C TYR A 236 0.44 -1.14 6.81
N GLN A 237 0.20 -0.65 5.60
CA GLN A 237 -0.07 -1.43 4.40
C GLN A 237 0.81 -0.89 3.28
N THR A 238 1.65 -1.72 2.69
CA THR A 238 2.47 -1.38 1.52
C THR A 238 2.15 -2.36 0.40
N LYS A 239 1.74 -1.86 -0.76
CA LYS A 239 1.36 -2.68 -1.92
C LYS A 239 2.23 -2.34 -3.10
N LEU A 240 2.97 -3.31 -3.63
CA LEU A 240 3.67 -3.22 -4.89
C LEU A 240 2.91 -4.04 -5.93
N ASN A 241 2.32 -3.37 -6.92
CA ASN A 241 1.48 -3.99 -7.93
C ASN A 241 2.06 -3.78 -9.33
N PHE A 242 2.07 -4.86 -10.10
CA PHE A 242 2.29 -4.89 -11.54
C PHE A 242 0.94 -5.01 -12.23
N ASN A 243 0.67 -4.08 -13.13
CA ASN A 243 -0.63 -3.97 -13.78
C ASN A 243 -0.47 -4.07 -15.29
N TYR A 244 -1.22 -4.98 -15.92
CA TYR A 244 -1.35 -5.08 -17.37
C TYR A 244 -2.71 -4.52 -17.80
N HIS A 245 -2.71 -3.55 -18.71
CA HIS A 245 -3.90 -2.80 -19.11
C HIS A 245 -4.47 -3.31 -20.43
N ILE A 246 -5.78 -3.54 -20.45
CA ILE A 246 -6.54 -3.99 -21.61
C ILE A 246 -7.80 -3.13 -21.67
N HIS A 247 -7.79 -2.08 -22.51
CA HIS A 247 -8.84 -1.05 -22.51
C HIS A 247 -9.09 -0.51 -21.09
N ASN A 248 -10.33 -0.46 -20.65
CA ASN A 248 -10.74 -0.03 -19.31
C ASN A 248 -10.59 -1.12 -18.23
N TYR A 249 -10.02 -2.28 -18.55
CA TYR A 249 -9.74 -3.38 -17.62
C TYR A 249 -8.25 -3.51 -17.35
N VAL A 250 -7.93 -4.07 -16.19
CA VAL A 250 -6.55 -4.26 -15.75
C VAL A 250 -6.44 -5.59 -15.02
N ILE A 251 -5.45 -6.39 -15.39
CA ILE A 251 -5.01 -7.55 -14.62
C ILE A 251 -3.91 -7.10 -13.67
N GLN A 252 -4.06 -7.40 -12.38
CA GLN A 252 -3.17 -6.91 -11.34
C GLN A 252 -2.57 -8.08 -10.55
N ALA A 253 -1.25 -8.08 -10.40
CA ALA A 253 -0.53 -9.02 -9.55
C ALA A 253 0.54 -8.28 -8.74
N GLY A 254 0.83 -8.72 -7.51
CA GLY A 254 1.74 -7.95 -6.67
C GLY A 254 2.05 -8.53 -5.31
N PHE A 255 2.88 -7.83 -4.57
CA PHE A 255 3.23 -8.13 -3.19
C PHE A 255 2.63 -7.11 -2.25
N ASN A 256 1.99 -7.60 -1.19
CA ASN A 256 1.34 -6.82 -0.17
C ASN A 256 2.03 -7.10 1.17
N PHE A 257 2.55 -6.06 1.79
CA PHE A 257 3.19 -6.11 3.09
C PHE A 257 2.30 -5.40 4.09
N TYR A 258 1.84 -6.13 5.11
CA TYR A 258 1.02 -5.57 6.18
C TYR A 258 1.79 -5.63 7.49
N ASN A 259 1.75 -4.56 8.27
CA ASN A 259 2.08 -4.56 9.68
C ASN A 259 0.82 -4.17 10.45
N ILE A 260 0.27 -5.12 11.21
CA ILE A 260 -0.98 -4.96 11.94
C ILE A 260 -0.67 -5.22 13.41
N GLY A 261 -0.64 -4.18 14.24
CA GLY A 261 -0.34 -4.34 15.66
C GLY A 261 1.03 -4.97 15.91
N ASN A 262 2.05 -4.55 15.15
CA ASN A 262 3.41 -5.10 15.20
C ASN A 262 3.50 -6.60 14.82
N VAL A 263 2.56 -7.08 14.01
CA VAL A 263 2.60 -8.41 13.39
C VAL A 263 2.65 -8.24 11.88
N HIS A 264 3.64 -8.89 11.26
CA HIS A 264 3.93 -8.73 9.85
C HIS A 264 3.31 -9.83 9.00
N TYR A 265 2.75 -9.43 7.86
CA TYR A 265 2.24 -10.31 6.82
C TYR A 265 2.90 -9.95 5.49
N LYS A 266 3.30 -10.97 4.75
CA LYS A 266 3.77 -10.86 3.38
C LYS A 266 2.83 -11.70 2.54
N MET A 267 2.07 -11.05 1.67
CA MET A 267 1.05 -11.72 0.89
C MET A 267 1.29 -11.48 -0.59
N PHE A 268 1.14 -12.53 -1.39
CA PHE A 268 1.00 -12.37 -2.82
C PHE A 268 -0.45 -12.05 -3.14
N GLY A 269 -0.67 -11.08 -4.03
CA GLY A 269 -1.98 -10.63 -4.46
C GLY A 269 -2.18 -10.86 -5.96
N LEU A 270 -3.36 -11.35 -6.34
CA LEU A 270 -3.80 -11.42 -7.73
C LEU A 270 -5.25 -10.95 -7.84
N GLY A 271 -5.54 -10.17 -8.88
CA GLY A 271 -6.82 -9.50 -8.98
C GLY A 271 -7.03 -8.74 -10.28
N GLY A 272 -8.07 -7.91 -10.27
CA GLY A 272 -8.43 -7.09 -11.41
C GLY A 272 -8.86 -5.69 -10.99
N LYS A 273 -8.78 -4.76 -11.94
CA LYS A 273 -9.30 -3.41 -11.81
C LYS A 273 -10.08 -3.02 -13.06
N ILE A 274 -11.13 -2.24 -12.87
CA ILE A 274 -11.92 -1.62 -13.94
C ILE A 274 -11.97 -0.10 -13.72
N TYR A 275 -11.92 0.63 -14.82
CA TYR A 275 -12.17 2.07 -14.88
C TYR A 275 -13.58 2.31 -15.43
N LEU A 276 -14.35 3.15 -14.73
CA LEU A 276 -15.72 3.55 -15.07
C LEU A 276 -15.85 5.08 -15.10
#